data_AF-A0A2V9T6V7-F1
#
_entry.id   AF-A0A2V9T6V7-F1
#
_cell.length_a   1.000
_cell.length_b   1.000
_cell.length_c   1.000
_cell.angle_alpha   90.00
_cell.angle_beta   90.00
_cell.angle_gamma   90.00
#
_symmetry.space_group_name_H-M   'P 1'
#
loop_
_entity.id
_entity.type
_entity.pdbx_description
1 polymer ?
#
loop_
_entity_poly.entity_id
_entity_poly.type
_entity_poly.pdbx_seq_one_letter_code
_entity_poly.pdbx_strand_id
1 'polypeptide(L)'
;MHGRIRLSDIARECGLSVSHFARSFKTSFGTSTHQWLMQRRVDHAKQLMRQTSMSLIDIAIQSGFNDQAAFTRTFHQLVGVSPGRWRRHYMTRHSQA
;
A
#
# COMPACT_ATOMS: atom_id res chain seq x y z
N MET A 1 -15.90 6.50 -0.93
CA MET A 1 -14.96 7.15 0.01
C MET A 1 -14.11 6.08 0.68
N HIS A 2 -12.92 5.74 0.16
CA HIS A 2 -12.00 4.82 0.85
C HIS A 2 -10.98 5.67 1.61
N GLY A 3 -11.38 6.08 2.81
CA GLY A 3 -10.56 6.91 3.69
C GLY A 3 -9.28 6.19 4.10
N ARG A 4 -8.19 6.95 4.26
CA ARG A 4 -6.92 6.47 4.84
C ARG A 4 -7.20 5.72 6.14
N ILE A 5 -7.19 4.39 6.10
CA ILE A 5 -7.20 3.57 7.32
C ILE A 5 -5.83 3.73 7.99
N ARG A 6 -5.84 4.28 9.20
CA ARG A 6 -4.64 4.39 10.05
C ARG A 6 -4.61 3.23 11.04
N LEU A 7 -3.42 2.92 11.52
CA LEU A 7 -3.22 1.90 12.55
C LEU A 7 -4.03 2.19 13.83
N SER A 8 -4.16 3.47 14.18
CA SER A 8 -4.99 3.94 15.30
C SER A 8 -6.46 3.63 15.14
N ASP A 9 -6.97 3.63 13.91
CA ASP A 9 -8.38 3.34 13.64
C ASP A 9 -8.67 1.86 13.90
N ILE A 10 -7.79 0.99 13.39
CA ILE A 10 -7.89 -0.46 13.59
C ILE A 10 -7.75 -0.83 15.07
N ALA A 11 -6.76 -0.24 15.77
CA ALA A 11 -6.56 -0.50 17.19
C ALA A 11 -7.80 -0.10 18.02
N ARG A 12 -8.39 1.05 17.73
CA ARG A 12 -9.62 1.53 18.37
C ARG A 12 -10.81 0.62 18.09
N GLU A 13 -10.99 0.17 16.86
CA GLU A 13 -12.06 -0.79 16.51
C GLU A 13 -11.90 -2.13 17.24
N CYS A 14 -10.66 -2.55 17.52
CA CYS A 14 -10.38 -3.74 18.33
C CYS A 14 -10.48 -3.51 19.85
N GLY A 15 -10.76 -2.28 20.32
CA GLY A 15 -10.77 -1.95 21.75
C GLY A 15 -9.38 -2.00 22.41
N LEU A 16 -8.31 -1.84 21.62
CA LEU A 16 -6.93 -1.94 22.07
C LEU A 16 -6.20 -0.60 21.96
N SER A 17 -5.23 -0.38 22.85
CA SER A 17 -4.23 0.66 22.61
C SER A 17 -3.40 0.31 21.38
N VAL A 18 -2.88 1.32 20.67
CA VAL A 18 -2.04 1.11 19.47
C VAL A 18 -0.84 0.23 19.77
N SER A 19 -0.20 0.41 20.92
CA SER A 19 0.95 -0.37 21.36
C SER A 19 0.59 -1.83 21.65
N HIS A 20 -0.56 -2.07 22.28
CA HIS A 20 -1.04 -3.43 22.54
C HIS A 20 -1.42 -4.12 21.23
N PHE A 21 -2.15 -3.44 20.36
CA PHE A 21 -2.48 -3.93 19.03
C PHE A 21 -1.23 -4.27 18.22
N ALA A 22 -0.23 -3.39 18.16
CA ALA A 22 1.00 -3.63 17.42
C ALA A 22 1.78 -4.84 17.93
N ARG A 23 1.83 -5.03 19.26
CA ARG A 23 2.49 -6.19 19.88
C ARG A 23 1.74 -7.49 19.55
N SER A 24 0.43 -7.52 19.78
CA SER A 24 -0.40 -8.69 19.50
C SER A 24 -0.40 -9.02 18.00
N PHE A 25 -0.45 -8.01 17.13
CA PHE A 25 -0.36 -8.20 15.68
C PHE A 25 0.98 -8.83 15.28
N LYS A 26 2.10 -8.35 15.81
CA LYS A 26 3.42 -8.92 15.49
C LYS A 26 3.51 -10.37 15.98
N THR A 27 2.96 -10.70 17.14
CA THR A 27 2.90 -12.08 17.64
C THR A 27 2.06 -12.97 16.73
N SER A 28 0.91 -12.49 16.24
CA SER A 28 0.01 -13.29 15.39
C SER A 28 0.45 -13.40 13.93
N PHE A 29 1.05 -12.35 13.36
CA PHE A 29 1.36 -12.26 11.92
C PHE A 29 2.86 -12.30 11.60
N GLY A 30 3.74 -12.33 12.61
CA GLY A 30 5.20 -12.40 12.44
C GLY A 30 5.87 -11.12 11.90
N THR A 31 5.09 -10.11 11.53
CA THR A 31 5.57 -8.83 10.98
C THR A 31 5.00 -7.65 11.74
N SER A 32 5.71 -6.50 11.70
CA SER A 32 5.15 -5.27 12.26
C SER A 32 3.90 -4.85 11.49
N THR A 33 2.96 -4.23 12.20
CA THR A 33 1.72 -3.76 11.56
C THR A 33 1.97 -2.68 10.53
N HIS A 34 3.02 -1.86 10.70
CA HIS A 34 3.43 -0.88 9.70
C HIS A 34 3.87 -1.56 8.40
N GLN A 35 4.75 -2.57 8.47
CA GLN A 35 5.19 -3.31 7.28
C GLN A 35 4.03 -4.00 6.58
N TRP A 36 3.14 -4.65 7.36
CA TRP A 36 1.94 -5.28 6.81
C TRP A 36 1.04 -4.27 6.09
N LEU A 37 0.80 -3.10 6.70
CA LEU A 37 -0.02 -2.05 6.11
C LEU A 37 0.62 -1.51 4.83
N MET A 38 1.94 -1.28 4.82
CA MET A 38 2.64 -0.82 3.61
C MET A 38 2.53 -1.83 2.47
N GLN A 39 2.64 -3.13 2.77
CA GLN A 39 2.45 -4.19 1.78
C GLN A 39 1.03 -4.14 1.19
N ARG A 40 0.00 -4.06 2.04
CA ARG A 40 -1.40 -3.95 1.58
C ARG A 40 -1.64 -2.72 0.72
N ARG A 41 -1.07 -1.57 1.08
CA ARG A 41 -1.16 -0.35 0.29
C ARG A 41 -0.49 -0.48 -1.07
N VAL A 42 0.70 -1.10 -1.12
CA VAL A 42 1.40 -1.37 -2.39
C VAL A 42 0.61 -2.35 -3.26
N ASP A 43 -0.01 -3.37 -2.69
CA ASP A 43 -0.82 -4.33 -3.46
C ASP A 43 -2.09 -3.69 -4.01
N HIS A 44 -2.74 -2.81 -3.25
CA HIS A 44 -3.84 -1.98 -3.74
C HIS A 44 -3.38 -1.08 -4.91
N ALA A 45 -2.23 -0.42 -4.76
CA ALA A 45 -1.68 0.42 -5.83
C ALA A 45 -1.42 -0.38 -7.13
N LYS A 46 -0.93 -1.62 -7.01
CA LYS A 46 -0.78 -2.53 -8.16
C LYS A 46 -2.12 -2.88 -8.79
N GLN A 47 -3.19 -3.08 -8.01
CA GLN A 47 -4.53 -3.32 -8.55
C GLN A 47 -5.03 -2.12 -9.35
N LEU A 48 -4.95 -0.90 -8.79
CA LEU A 48 -5.35 0.32 -9.49
C LEU A 48 -4.55 0.54 -10.77
N MET A 49 -3.21 0.36 -10.73
CA MET A 49 -2.37 0.52 -11.92
C MET A 49 -2.71 -0.46 -13.06
N ARG A 50 -3.29 -1.63 -12.73
CA ARG A 50 -3.74 -2.63 -13.72
C ARG A 50 -5.14 -2.38 -14.25
N GLN A 51 -6.01 -1.81 -13.44
CA GLN A 51 -7.44 -1.70 -13.73
C GLN A 51 -7.85 -0.32 -14.25
N THR A 52 -7.03 0.70 -14.04
CA THR A 52 -7.37 2.09 -14.37
C THR A 52 -6.25 2.79 -15.12
N SER A 53 -6.56 3.97 -15.69
CA SER A 53 -5.62 4.92 -16.31
C SER A 53 -5.23 6.06 -15.36
N MET A 54 -5.54 5.96 -14.05
CA MET A 54 -5.30 7.02 -13.07
C MET A 54 -3.84 7.46 -12.99
N SER A 55 -3.60 8.72 -12.61
CA SER A 55 -2.24 9.22 -12.40
C SER A 55 -1.57 8.53 -11.20
N LEU A 56 -0.23 8.52 -11.16
CA LEU A 56 0.49 7.93 -10.01
C LEU A 56 0.25 8.70 -8.70
N ILE A 57 -0.07 9.99 -8.79
CA ILE A 57 -0.43 10.82 -7.62
C ILE A 57 -1.78 10.35 -7.06
N ASP A 58 -2.79 10.18 -7.91
CA ASP A 58 -4.12 9.74 -7.47
C ASP A 58 -4.08 8.33 -6.90
N ILE A 59 -3.31 7.45 -7.53
CA ILE A 59 -3.08 6.08 -7.04
C ILE A 59 -2.40 6.10 -5.67
N ALA A 60 -1.42 6.99 -5.45
CA ALA A 60 -0.78 7.12 -4.14
C ALA A 60 -1.80 7.52 -3.07
N ILE A 61 -2.62 8.54 -3.34
CA ILE A 61 -3.66 9.04 -2.42
C ILE A 61 -4.68 7.94 -2.13
N GLN A 62 -5.20 7.27 -3.16
CA GLN A 62 -6.23 6.24 -3.03
C GLN A 62 -5.71 4.97 -2.35
N SER A 63 -4.42 4.67 -2.51
CA SER A 63 -3.73 3.59 -1.78
C SER A 63 -3.31 4.01 -0.37
N GLY A 64 -3.68 5.22 0.09
CA GLY A 64 -3.50 5.69 1.45
C GLY A 64 -2.18 6.39 1.75
N PHE A 65 -1.31 6.63 0.77
CA PHE A 65 -0.07 7.38 0.97
C PHE A 65 -0.32 8.87 1.12
N ASN A 66 0.56 9.56 1.86
CA ASN A 66 0.47 11.00 2.10
C ASN A 66 0.77 11.83 0.85
N ASP A 67 1.72 11.35 0.06
CA ASP A 67 2.20 11.99 -1.16
C ASP A 67 2.82 10.94 -2.09
N GLN A 68 3.11 11.36 -3.32
CA GLN A 68 3.71 10.51 -4.35
C GLN A 68 5.16 10.09 -4.01
N ALA A 69 5.92 10.88 -3.27
CA ALA A 69 7.31 10.58 -2.94
C ALA A 69 7.40 9.43 -1.92
N ALA A 70 6.56 9.45 -0.89
CA ALA A 70 6.40 8.39 0.09
C ALA A 70 5.92 7.10 -0.57
N PHE A 71 4.95 7.20 -1.47
CA PHE A 71 4.50 6.07 -2.29
C PHE A 71 5.66 5.49 -3.11
N THR A 72 6.37 6.31 -3.86
CA THR A 72 7.43 5.87 -4.77
C THR A 72 8.57 5.18 -4.02
N ARG A 73 9.03 5.73 -2.90
CA ARG A 73 10.05 5.08 -2.05
C ARG A 73 9.57 3.74 -1.53
N THR A 74 8.38 3.70 -0.93
CA THR A 74 7.84 2.47 -0.32
C THR A 74 7.61 1.39 -1.38
N PHE A 75 7.06 1.77 -2.53
CA PHE A 75 6.85 0.86 -3.64
C PHE A 75 8.18 0.30 -4.16
N HIS A 76 9.20 1.14 -4.35
CA HIS A 76 10.51 0.69 -4.76
C HIS A 76 11.14 -0.27 -3.74
N GLN A 77 11.04 0.04 -2.44
CA GLN A 77 11.55 -0.83 -1.37
C GLN A 77 10.88 -2.21 -1.36
N LEU A 78 9.58 -2.29 -1.62
CA LEU A 78 8.82 -3.55 -1.57
C LEU A 78 8.76 -4.31 -2.89
N VAL A 79 8.90 -3.62 -4.03
CA VAL A 79 8.71 -4.21 -5.39
C VAL A 79 10.01 -4.25 -6.18
N GLY A 80 11.04 -3.48 -5.79
CA GLY A 80 12.34 -3.42 -6.44
C GLY A 80 12.43 -2.49 -7.66
N VAL A 81 11.33 -1.85 -8.06
CA VAL A 81 11.28 -0.89 -9.18
C VAL A 81 10.30 0.25 -8.87
N SER A 82 10.43 1.39 -9.56
CA SER A 82 9.48 2.50 -9.40
C SER A 82 8.09 2.14 -9.93
N PRO A 83 7.01 2.72 -9.39
CA PRO A 83 5.64 2.39 -9.80
C PRO A 83 5.37 2.70 -11.28
N GLY A 84 5.94 3.79 -11.81
CA GLY A 84 5.83 4.12 -13.24
C GLY A 84 6.50 3.10 -14.14
N ARG A 85 7.70 2.62 -13.77
CA ARG A 85 8.39 1.56 -14.52
C ARG A 85 7.62 0.25 -14.44
N TRP A 86 7.12 -0.10 -13.26
CA TRP A 86 6.30 -1.29 -13.03
C TRP A 86 5.05 -1.30 -13.92
N ARG A 87 4.30 -0.19 -13.95
CA ARG A 87 3.08 -0.07 -14.76
C ARG A 87 3.37 -0.20 -16.25
N ARG A 88 4.44 0.46 -16.75
CA ARG A 88 4.83 0.37 -18.16
C ARG A 88 5.14 -1.06 -18.56
N HIS A 89 5.94 -1.77 -17.77
CA HIS A 89 6.25 -3.19 -18.01
C HIS A 89 4.99 -4.06 -18.03
N TYR A 90 4.04 -3.80 -17.13
CA TYR A 90 2.77 -4.53 -17.12
C TYR A 90 1.97 -4.30 -18.41
N MET A 91 1.84 -3.04 -18.85
CA MET A 91 1.11 -2.69 -20.07
C MET A 91 1.76 -3.30 -21.31
N THR A 92 3.09 -3.23 -21.45
CA THR A 92 3.80 -3.82 -22.59
C THR A 92 3.61 -5.34 -22.68
N ARG A 93 3.56 -6.04 -21.54
CA ARG A 93 3.32 -7.50 -21.52
C ARG A 93 1.88 -7.89 -21.84
N HIS A 94 0.90 -7.02 -21.57
CA HIS A 94 -0.53 -7.28 -21.84
C HIS A 94 -0.98 -6.82 -23.23
N SER A 95 -0.17 -6.04 -23.95
CA SER A 95 -0.44 -5.66 -25.35
C SER A 95 0.16 -6.64 -26.37
N GLN A 96 0.70 -7.78 -25.92
CA GLN A 96 1.32 -8.83 -26.75
C GLN A 96 0.59 -10.19 -26.59
N ALA A 97 -0.64 -10.18 -26.08
CA ALA A 97 -1.56 -11.33 -26.01
C ALA A 97 -2.91 -10.89 -26.56
#